data_AF-A0A660XP52-F1
#
_entry.id   AF-A0A660XP52-F1
#
_cell.length_a   1.000
_cell.length_b   1.000
_cell.length_c   1.000
_cell.angle_alpha   90.00
_cell.angle_beta   90.00
_cell.angle_gamma   90.00
#
_symmetry.space_group_name_H-M   'P 1'
#
loop_
_entity.id
_entity.type
_entity.pdbx_description
1 polymer ?
#
loop_
_entity_poly.entity_id
_entity_poly.type
_entity_poly.pdbx_seq_one_letter_code
_entity_poly.pdbx_strand_id
1 'polypeptide(L)'
;MSGKLFNWNDGKVLNYNLHPVKYSRKVISDTLADILKATCIEISDRYEIHFVEIGTDIDHVHFLFQSVPMMLPKGIVQTKKSITARELFKQYPEVKRSLWGGKFRTSGYYINTVGQYGNEAIIKEYVKKQGLEYQQIYRSQLKLFGGIA
;
A
#
# COMPACT_ATOMS: atom_id res chain seq x y z
N MET A 1 -5.84 26.23 -25.43
CA MET A 1 -6.30 26.68 -24.08
C MET A 1 -7.82 26.49 -24.08
N SER A 2 -8.45 25.57 -23.37
CA SER A 2 -8.27 25.02 -22.02
C SER A 2 -8.59 23.52 -22.09
N GLY A 3 -7.59 22.66 -21.86
CA GLY A 3 -7.84 21.24 -21.65
C GLY A 3 -8.25 21.08 -20.20
N LYS A 4 -9.48 20.64 -19.95
CA LYS A 4 -9.94 20.28 -18.60
C LYS A 4 -9.03 19.16 -18.07
N LEU A 5 -8.04 19.53 -17.26
CA LEU A 5 -7.12 18.61 -16.56
C LEU A 5 -7.80 17.81 -15.44
N PHE A 6 -9.08 18.06 -15.19
CA PHE A 6 -9.86 17.44 -14.13
C PHE A 6 -11.25 17.08 -14.66
N ASN A 7 -11.49 15.78 -14.82
CA ASN A 7 -12.83 15.24 -14.96
C ASN A 7 -13.33 14.88 -13.55
N TRP A 8 -14.42 15.50 -13.12
CA TRP A 8 -15.00 15.40 -11.78
C TRP A 8 -15.82 14.12 -11.53
N ASN A 9 -15.92 13.22 -12.52
CA ASN A 9 -17.01 12.24 -12.54
C ASN A 9 -16.75 10.90 -11.84
N ASP A 10 -15.53 10.60 -11.35
CA ASP A 10 -15.19 9.19 -11.08
C ASP A 10 -14.61 8.86 -9.69
N GLY A 11 -14.63 9.83 -8.76
CA GLY A 11 -14.62 9.64 -7.30
C GLY A 11 -13.46 8.87 -6.63
N LYS A 12 -12.49 8.32 -7.36
CA LYS A 12 -11.36 7.55 -6.80
C LYS A 12 -10.02 8.06 -7.31
N VAL A 13 -9.06 8.18 -6.40
CA VAL A 13 -7.67 8.59 -6.64
C VAL A 13 -6.78 7.37 -6.52
N LEU A 14 -5.93 7.13 -7.52
CA LEU A 14 -4.90 6.10 -7.46
C LEU A 14 -3.68 6.66 -6.72
N ASN A 15 -3.29 6.00 -5.65
CA ASN A 15 -2.21 6.41 -4.77
C ASN A 15 -1.13 5.34 -4.74
N TYR A 16 0.11 5.80 -4.78
CA TYR A 16 1.27 4.98 -4.48
C TYR A 16 1.87 5.43 -3.15
N ASN A 17 2.13 4.48 -2.25
CA ASN A 17 2.70 4.73 -0.95
C ASN A 17 3.78 3.71 -0.63
N LEU A 18 4.92 4.21 -0.17
CA LEU A 18 6.07 3.40 0.23
C LEU A 18 6.29 3.52 1.74
N HIS A 19 6.51 2.36 2.37
CA HIS A 19 6.76 2.24 3.79
C HIS A 19 8.10 1.57 4.04
N PRO A 20 9.07 2.30 4.63
CA PRO A 20 10.31 1.69 5.07
C PRO A 20 10.05 0.67 6.17
N VAL A 21 10.52 -0.55 5.96
CA VAL A 21 10.58 -1.62 6.95
C VAL A 21 11.91 -1.47 7.66
N LYS A 22 11.86 -0.89 8.87
CA LYS A 22 13.06 -0.78 9.69
C LYS A 22 13.59 -2.19 9.99
N TYR A 23 14.89 -2.41 9.74
CA TYR A 23 15.65 -3.64 10.04
C TYR A 23 15.49 -4.81 9.06
N SER A 24 15.35 -4.44 7.79
CA SER A 24 15.67 -5.24 6.63
C SER A 24 17.05 -5.92 6.67
N ARG A 25 17.08 -7.22 6.96
CA ARG A 25 17.91 -8.16 6.17
C ARG A 25 17.29 -9.56 6.05
N LYS A 26 16.31 -9.96 6.88
CA LYS A 26 15.70 -11.31 6.86
C LYS A 26 14.26 -11.41 7.40
N VAL A 27 13.49 -10.31 7.49
CA VAL A 27 12.21 -10.30 8.24
C VAL A 27 10.97 -10.45 7.36
N ILE A 28 11.05 -10.16 6.06
CA ILE A 28 9.95 -10.48 5.13
C ILE A 28 10.05 -11.97 4.79
N SER A 29 9.61 -12.82 5.71
CA SER A 29 9.30 -14.21 5.42
C SER A 29 7.98 -14.29 4.66
N ASP A 30 7.74 -15.41 3.98
CA ASP A 30 6.46 -15.71 3.33
C ASP A 30 5.29 -15.50 4.30
N THR A 31 5.47 -15.87 5.58
CA THR A 31 4.49 -15.66 6.65
C THR A 31 4.15 -14.19 6.86
N LEU A 32 5.14 -13.29 6.87
CA LEU A 32 4.88 -11.85 7.01
C LEU A 32 4.15 -11.31 5.78
N ALA A 33 4.55 -11.74 4.58
CA ALA A 33 3.88 -11.36 3.33
C ALA A 33 2.41 -11.79 3.32
N ASP A 34 2.11 -13.00 3.77
CA ASP A 34 0.74 -13.53 3.87
C ASP A 34 -0.11 -12.74 4.86
N ILE A 35 0.41 -12.48 6.06
CA ILE A 35 -0.30 -11.67 7.07
C ILE A 35 -0.55 -10.25 6.55
N LEU A 36 0.45 -9.64 5.93
CA LEU A 36 0.35 -8.30 5.33
C LEU A 36 -0.72 -8.25 4.25
N LYS A 37 -0.70 -9.21 3.32
CA LYS A 37 -1.67 -9.35 2.25
C LYS A 37 -3.08 -9.51 2.82
N ALA A 38 -3.30 -10.48 3.71
CA ALA A 38 -4.60 -10.72 4.32
C ALA A 38 -5.13 -9.46 5.04
N THR A 39 -4.27 -8.79 5.81
CA THR A 39 -4.65 -7.56 6.52
C THR A 39 -5.03 -6.42 5.56
N CYS A 40 -4.32 -6.25 4.45
CA CYS A 40 -4.65 -5.25 3.44
C CYS A 40 -5.98 -5.55 2.73
N ILE A 41 -6.29 -6.83 2.50
CA ILE A 41 -7.59 -7.24 1.96
C ILE A 41 -8.70 -6.88 2.96
N GLU A 42 -8.55 -7.20 4.25
CA GLU A 42 -9.52 -6.80 5.28
C GLU A 42 -9.69 -5.29 5.40
N ILE A 43 -8.62 -4.51 5.23
CA ILE A 43 -8.71 -3.05 5.17
C ILE A 43 -9.56 -2.61 3.96
N SER A 44 -9.43 -3.28 2.81
CA SER A 44 -10.23 -2.97 1.62
C SER A 44 -11.71 -3.23 1.81
N ASP A 45 -12.07 -4.18 2.65
CA ASP A 45 -13.46 -4.52 2.94
C ASP A 45 -14.12 -3.54 3.93
N ARG A 46 -13.32 -2.89 4.78
CA ARG A 46 -13.81 -2.02 5.87
C ARG A 46 -13.64 -0.53 5.62
N TYR A 47 -12.76 -0.15 4.69
CA TYR A 47 -12.44 1.23 4.38
C TYR A 47 -12.52 1.46 2.88
N GLU A 48 -12.73 2.71 2.47
CA GLU A 48 -12.68 3.11 1.06
C GLU A 48 -11.23 3.19 0.52
N ILE A 49 -10.44 2.14 0.78
CA ILE A 49 -9.04 1.97 0.40
C ILE A 49 -8.92 0.61 -0.33
N HIS A 50 -8.94 0.60 -1.65
CA HIS A 50 -8.84 -0.62 -2.45
C HIS A 50 -7.39 -0.87 -2.85
N PHE A 51 -6.74 -1.90 -2.30
CA PHE A 51 -5.39 -2.27 -2.72
C PHE A 51 -5.39 -2.90 -4.12
N VAL A 52 -4.54 -2.35 -4.99
CA VAL A 52 -4.33 -2.77 -6.38
C VAL A 52 -3.06 -3.63 -6.48
N GLU A 53 -2.00 -3.24 -5.80
CA GLU A 53 -0.76 -4.01 -5.76
C GLU A 53 -0.10 -3.85 -4.38
N ILE A 54 0.46 -4.95 -3.89
CA ILE A 54 1.34 -4.95 -2.73
C ILE A 54 2.60 -5.68 -3.16
N GLY A 55 3.73 -5.03 -2.94
CA GLY A 55 5.02 -5.66 -3.14
C GLY A 55 5.99 -5.32 -2.03
N THR A 56 6.98 -6.18 -1.89
CA THR A 56 7.99 -6.12 -0.86
C THR A 56 9.34 -6.06 -1.53
N ASP A 57 10.21 -5.21 -1.02
CA ASP A 57 11.63 -5.21 -1.33
C ASP A 57 12.40 -5.51 -0.04
N ILE A 58 13.73 -5.58 -0.14
CA ILE A 58 14.65 -5.81 0.97
C ILE A 58 14.20 -4.99 2.17
N ASP A 59 14.05 -3.67 2.03
CA ASP A 59 13.80 -2.73 3.13
C ASP A 59 12.54 -1.87 3.03
N HIS A 60 11.68 -2.14 2.05
CA HIS A 60 10.47 -1.36 1.83
C HIS A 60 9.27 -2.24 1.48
N VAL A 61 8.07 -1.79 1.88
CA VAL A 61 6.81 -2.29 1.33
C VAL A 61 6.18 -1.22 0.46
N HIS A 62 5.84 -1.63 -0.75
CA HIS A 62 5.22 -0.85 -1.80
C HIS A 62 3.72 -1.14 -1.81
N PHE A 63 2.92 -0.07 -1.80
CA PHE A 63 1.46 -0.18 -1.88
C PHE A 63 0.95 0.69 -2.99
N LEU A 64 0.23 0.09 -3.93
CA LEU A 64 -0.61 0.77 -4.90
C LEU A 64 -2.06 0.55 -4.50
N PHE A 65 -2.83 1.62 -4.30
CA PHE A 65 -4.23 1.51 -3.89
C PHE A 65 -5.07 2.67 -4.39
N GLN A 66 -6.37 2.44 -4.59
CA GLN A 66 -7.35 3.48 -4.87
C GLN A 66 -8.01 3.93 -3.58
N SER A 67 -8.25 5.24 -3.41
CA SER A 67 -9.04 5.78 -2.30
C SER A 67 -9.97 6.89 -2.77
N VAL A 68 -10.96 7.27 -1.96
CA VAL A 68 -11.77 8.47 -2.27
C VAL A 68 -10.98 9.77 -2.01
N PRO A 69 -11.19 10.84 -2.80
CA PRO A 69 -10.52 12.13 -2.62
C PRO A 69 -10.72 12.78 -1.25
N MET A 70 -11.82 12.45 -0.57
CA MET A 70 -12.15 13.01 0.74
C MET A 70 -11.26 12.45 1.86
N MET A 71 -10.61 11.30 1.65
CA MET A 71 -9.68 10.75 2.62
C MET A 71 -8.34 11.47 2.57
N LEU A 72 -7.92 12.01 3.72
CA LEU A 72 -6.61 12.63 3.84
C LEU A 72 -5.48 11.59 3.72
N PRO A 73 -4.41 11.86 2.94
CA PRO A 73 -3.27 10.96 2.80
C PRO A 73 -2.69 10.46 4.12
N LYS A 74 -2.58 11.35 5.11
CA LYS A 74 -2.14 11.02 6.48
C LYS A 74 -3.04 10.00 7.16
N GLY A 75 -4.36 10.16 7.02
CA GLY A 75 -5.36 9.26 7.63
C GLY A 75 -5.32 7.86 7.02
N ILE A 76 -5.13 7.77 5.70
CA ILE A 76 -4.96 6.49 4.99
C ILE A 76 -3.71 5.77 5.51
N VAL A 77 -2.57 6.46 5.54
CA VAL A 77 -1.30 5.89 6.01
C VAL A 77 -1.39 5.47 7.47
N GLN A 78 -1.99 6.30 8.34
CA GLN A 78 -2.15 5.99 9.76
C GLN A 78 -3.02 4.76 9.99
N THR A 79 -4.14 4.66 9.27
CA THR A 79 -5.07 3.51 9.34
C THR A 79 -4.34 2.24 8.94
N LYS A 80 -3.73 2.23 7.75
CA LYS A 80 -2.99 1.08 7.24
C LYS A 80 -1.85 0.66 8.17
N LYS A 81 -0.93 1.58 8.52
CA LYS A 81 0.21 1.26 9.40
C LYS A 81 -0.24 0.71 10.74
N SER A 82 -1.30 1.26 11.33
CA SER A 82 -1.75 0.86 12.67
C SER A 82 -2.41 -0.52 12.67
N ILE A 83 -3.25 -0.81 11.67
CA ILE A 83 -3.93 -2.11 11.56
C ILE A 83 -2.91 -3.20 11.19
N THR A 84 -2.08 -2.98 10.17
CA THR A 84 -1.03 -3.93 9.78
C THR A 84 -0.08 -4.25 10.94
N ALA A 85 0.39 -3.24 11.68
CA ALA A 85 1.24 -3.48 12.83
C ALA A 85 0.53 -4.31 13.91
N ARG A 86 -0.76 -4.03 14.17
CA ARG A 86 -1.55 -4.77 15.16
C ARG A 86 -1.71 -6.23 14.78
N GLU A 87 -2.12 -6.52 13.54
CA GLU A 87 -2.33 -7.90 13.09
C GLU A 87 -1.01 -8.67 13.00
N LEU A 88 0.06 -8.03 12.52
CA LEU A 88 1.39 -8.63 12.49
C LEU A 88 1.88 -9.00 13.90
N PHE A 89 1.74 -8.11 14.88
CA PHE A 89 2.12 -8.39 16.27
C PHE A 89 1.24 -9.41 16.98
N LYS A 90 0.03 -9.65 16.49
CA LYS A 90 -0.91 -10.64 17.01
C LYS A 90 -0.59 -12.02 16.45
N GLN A 91 -0.36 -12.11 15.14
CA GLN A 91 -0.21 -13.38 14.41
C GLN A 91 1.24 -13.86 14.32
N TYR A 92 2.21 -12.94 14.36
CA TYR A 92 3.64 -13.26 14.28
C TYR A 92 4.41 -12.55 15.43
N PRO A 93 4.17 -12.92 16.70
CA PRO A 93 4.75 -12.22 17.86
C PRO A 93 6.28 -12.22 17.90
N GLU A 94 6.95 -13.18 17.27
CA GLU A 94 8.42 -13.23 17.20
C GLU A 94 9.01 -12.01 16.48
N VAL A 95 8.26 -11.40 15.56
CA VAL A 95 8.66 -10.16 14.87
C VAL A 95 8.90 -9.00 15.82
N LYS A 96 8.30 -9.03 17.04
CA LYS A 96 8.54 -8.01 18.07
C LYS A 96 9.99 -7.98 18.52
N ARG A 97 10.69 -9.12 18.48
CA ARG A 97 12.13 -9.21 18.82
C ARG A 97 12.99 -8.56 17.74
N SER A 98 12.58 -8.67 16.48
CA SER A 98 13.24 -8.03 15.34
C SER A 98 12.95 -6.52 15.28
N LEU A 99 11.82 -6.07 15.84
CA LEU A 99 11.41 -4.68 15.89
C LEU A 99 11.71 -4.08 17.28
N TRP A 100 12.99 -3.76 17.54
CA TRP A 100 13.46 -3.21 18.82
C TRP A 100 12.60 -2.03 19.29
N GLY A 101 11.84 -2.24 20.37
CA GLY A 101 10.97 -1.25 21.01
C GLY A 101 9.51 -1.27 20.59
N GLY A 102 9.04 -2.30 19.86
CA GLY A 102 7.61 -2.48 19.55
C GLY A 102 7.02 -1.44 18.58
N LYS A 103 7.88 -0.66 17.90
CA LYS A 103 7.45 0.35 16.94
C LYS A 103 7.67 -0.14 15.51
N PHE A 104 6.58 -0.53 14.86
CA PHE A 104 6.49 -0.70 13.40
C PHE A 104 6.55 0.65 12.64
N ARG A 105 6.70 1.77 13.37
CA ARG A 105 6.58 3.14 12.83
C ARG A 105 7.95 3.75 12.60
N THR A 106 8.35 3.87 11.35
CA THR A 106 9.17 5.03 10.92
C THR A 106 8.26 6.26 10.88
N SER A 107 8.76 7.40 11.35
CA SER A 107 8.01 8.68 11.35
C SER A 107 7.69 9.15 9.92
N GLY A 108 8.52 8.77 8.95
CA GLY A 108 8.33 9.07 7.53
C GLY A 108 7.41 8.10 6.79
N TYR A 109 6.80 8.59 5.73
CA TYR A 109 6.20 7.81 4.65
C TYR A 109 6.30 8.62 3.36
N TYR A 110 6.39 7.94 2.22
CA TYR A 110 6.25 8.56 0.91
C TYR A 110 4.88 8.23 0.36
N ILE A 111 4.12 9.22 -0.12
CA ILE A 111 2.85 9.00 -0.82
C ILE A 111 2.75 9.96 -2.00
N ASN A 112 2.32 9.47 -3.14
CA ASN A 112 2.08 10.27 -4.33
C ASN A 112 0.83 9.77 -5.07
N THR A 113 0.15 10.67 -5.78
CA THR A 113 -0.95 10.31 -6.67
C THR A 113 -0.41 9.88 -8.02
N VAL A 114 -1.09 8.93 -8.66
CA VAL A 114 -0.74 8.43 -9.98
C VAL A 114 -1.79 8.92 -10.98
N GLY A 115 -1.35 9.52 -12.08
CA GLY A 115 -2.24 10.02 -13.13
C GLY A 115 -2.96 8.90 -13.90
N GLN A 116 -4.19 9.18 -14.34
CA GLN A 116 -5.12 8.26 -15.02
C GLN A 116 -4.55 7.61 -16.30
N TYR A 117 -3.62 8.29 -16.99
CA TYR A 117 -3.01 7.81 -18.24
C TYR A 117 -1.75 6.94 -18.03
N GLY A 118 -1.36 6.67 -16.79
CA GLY A 118 -0.17 5.88 -16.43
C GLY A 118 -0.46 4.42 -16.07
N ASN A 119 -1.57 3.85 -16.51
CA ASN A 119 -2.47 3.13 -15.59
C ASN A 119 -1.99 1.77 -15.03
N GLU A 120 -1.08 1.04 -15.68
CA GLU A 120 -0.60 -0.23 -15.12
C GLU A 120 0.86 -0.50 -15.47
N ALA A 121 1.23 -0.38 -16.75
CA ALA A 121 2.60 -0.61 -17.19
C ALA A 121 3.58 0.40 -16.56
N ILE A 122 3.23 1.69 -16.54
CA ILE A 122 4.07 2.74 -15.95
C ILE A 122 4.14 2.60 -14.42
N ILE A 123 3.05 2.19 -13.77
CA ILE A 123 3.08 1.95 -12.32
C ILE A 123 3.92 0.72 -12.01
N LYS A 124 3.73 -0.37 -12.74
CA LYS A 124 4.54 -1.59 -12.61
C LYS A 124 6.02 -1.29 -12.85
N GLU A 125 6.33 -0.48 -13.85
CA GLU A 125 7.68 -0.03 -14.16
C GLU A 125 8.22 0.91 -13.08
N TYR A 126 7.41 1.84 -12.57
CA TYR A 126 7.77 2.75 -11.49
C TYR A 126 8.04 1.97 -10.19
N VAL A 127 7.17 1.06 -9.80
CA VAL A 127 7.35 0.18 -8.63
C VAL A 127 8.59 -0.68 -8.78
N LYS A 128 8.78 -1.32 -9.95
CA LYS A 128 9.99 -2.11 -10.25
C LYS A 128 11.27 -1.28 -10.21
N LYS A 129 11.25 -0.04 -10.73
CA LYS A 129 12.43 0.86 -10.75
C LYS A 129 12.79 1.42 -9.37
N GLN A 130 11.87 1.36 -8.40
CA GLN A 130 12.09 1.88 -7.05
C GLN A 130 12.68 0.83 -6.10
N GLY A 131 12.97 -0.38 -6.57
CA GLY A 131 13.50 -1.45 -5.73
C GLY A 131 14.72 -2.19 -6.30
N LEU A 132 15.45 -2.87 -5.42
CA LEU A 132 16.61 -3.68 -5.75
C LEU A 132 16.23 -5.16 -5.95
N GLU A 133 15.35 -5.72 -5.11
CA GLU A 133 14.86 -7.11 -5.16
C GLU A 133 13.33 -7.18 -4.99
N TYR A 134 12.59 -6.46 -5.84
CA TYR A 134 11.14 -6.36 -5.76
C TYR A 134 10.42 -7.72 -5.93
N GLN A 135 9.61 -8.09 -4.94
CA GLN A 135 8.70 -9.23 -4.95
C GLN A 135 7.24 -8.75 -4.90
N GLN A 136 6.45 -9.10 -5.91
CA GLN A 136 5.02 -8.78 -5.95
C GLN A 136 4.22 -9.86 -5.20
N ILE A 137 3.63 -9.52 -4.06
CA ILE A 137 2.90 -10.48 -3.21
C ILE A 137 1.38 -10.44 -3.42
N TYR A 138 0.87 -9.37 -4.01
CA TYR A 138 -0.55 -9.22 -4.33
C TYR A 138 -0.76 -8.31 -5.54
N ARG A 139 -1.75 -8.67 -6.37
CA ARG A 139 -2.25 -7.84 -7.48
C ARG A 139 -3.75 -8.05 -7.61
N SER A 140 -4.48 -6.96 -7.82
CA SER A 140 -5.90 -6.96 -8.14
C SER A 140 -6.17 -6.04 -9.32
N GLN A 141 -7.34 -6.20 -9.94
CA GLN A 141 -7.79 -5.26 -10.96
C GLN A 141 -8.14 -3.92 -10.30
N LEU A 142 -7.85 -2.83 -11.00
CA LEU A 142 -8.40 -1.53 -10.66
C LEU A 142 -9.92 -1.65 -10.58
N LYS A 143 -10.53 -1.12 -9.51
CA LYS A 143 -11.97 -0.85 -9.52
C LYS A 143 -12.18 0.32 -10.46
N LEU A 144 -12.41 -0.01 -11.73
CA LEU A 144 -13.03 0.88 -12.70
C LEU A 144 -14.46 1.15 -12.23
N PHE A 145 -14.99 2.31 -12.62
CA PHE A 145 -16.34 2.84 -12.42
C PHE A 145 -17.35 1.91 -11.73
N GLY A 146 -18.02 2.41 -10.68
CA GLY A 146 -18.87 1.62 -9.77
C GLY A 146 -19.79 0.60 -10.45
N GLY A 147 -19.44 -0.67 -10.33
CA GLY A 147 -20.41 -1.75 -10.30
C GLY A 147 -20.96 -1.84 -8.89
N ILE A 148 -21.99 -1.05 -8.61
CA ILE A 148 -23.03 -1.45 -7.66
C ILE A 148 -23.67 -2.68 -8.29
N ALA A 149 -23.42 -3.85 -7.71
CA ALA A 149 -24.34 -4.97 -7.79
C ALA A 149 -25.32 -4.84 -6.63
#